data_AF-D2ZSA7-F1
#
_entry.id   AF-D2ZSA7-F1
#
_cell.length_a   1.000
_cell.length_b   1.000
_cell.length_c   1.000
_cell.angle_alpha   90.00
_cell.angle_beta   90.00
_cell.angle_gamma   90.00
#
_symmetry.space_group_name_H-M   'P 1'
#
loop_
_entity.id
_entity.type
_entity.pdbx_description
1 polymer ?
#
loop_
_entity_poly.entity_id
_entity_poly.type
_entity_poly.pdbx_seq_one_letter_code
_entity_poly.pdbx_strand_id
1 'polypeptide(L)'
;VVDHLDKGLKYVSSSHNGVYDEVAHTVTWVVDIGAGSSLDLTVTAVADEYGVLTNDVTVGDKRASVDVTVPEIIPAKSVDVENPNFNDEITYTVTVTNNGVVDAKQVVVRDVLGEGLKFVKATGEYTFDEDSRTVTWIVDLAKGESQTFYVTAVAEAYGVLSNNVFVGDKIASAVVTVPEIIPAKSVDVE
;
A
#
# COMPACT_ATOMS: atom_id res chain seq x y z
N VAL A 1 -22.74 17.12 22.85
CA VAL A 1 -22.38 16.85 21.44
C VAL A 1 -21.77 15.48 21.37
N VAL A 2 -22.20 14.63 20.45
CA VAL A 2 -21.62 13.30 20.22
C VAL A 2 -21.18 13.25 18.77
N ASP A 3 -19.91 13.00 18.53
CA ASP A 3 -19.29 12.83 17.22
C ASP A 3 -18.90 11.36 17.09
N HIS A 4 -19.31 10.71 16.02
CA HIS A 4 -19.15 9.28 15.77
C HIS A 4 -18.23 9.09 14.58
N LEU A 5 -17.06 8.52 14.84
CA LEU A 5 -16.06 8.19 13.85
C LEU A 5 -16.40 6.84 13.22
N ASP A 6 -16.31 6.75 11.89
CA ASP A 6 -16.25 5.45 11.22
C ASP A 6 -15.14 4.58 11.82
N LYS A 7 -15.28 3.25 11.74
CA LYS A 7 -14.28 2.32 12.27
C LYS A 7 -12.92 2.48 11.59
N GLY A 8 -12.91 2.90 10.33
CA GLY A 8 -11.72 3.25 9.59
C GLY A 8 -11.04 4.55 10.01
N LEU A 9 -11.60 5.30 10.97
CA LEU A 9 -11.04 6.53 11.52
C LEU A 9 -10.54 6.31 12.94
N LYS A 10 -9.22 6.20 13.07
CA LYS A 10 -8.55 6.07 14.37
C LYS A 10 -8.43 7.42 15.06
N TYR A 11 -9.07 7.56 16.22
CA TYR A 11 -8.99 8.77 17.05
C TYR A 11 -7.55 9.09 17.47
N VAL A 12 -7.19 10.37 17.42
CA VAL A 12 -5.91 10.91 17.91
C VAL A 12 -6.15 11.87 19.08
N SER A 13 -7.00 12.87 18.87
CA SER A 13 -7.25 13.90 19.87
C SER A 13 -8.53 14.66 19.59
N SER A 14 -9.04 15.37 20.59
CA SER A 14 -10.16 16.29 20.45
C SER A 14 -9.89 17.57 21.25
N SER A 15 -10.48 18.68 20.81
CA SER A 15 -10.47 19.92 21.58
C SER A 15 -11.47 19.88 22.74
N HIS A 16 -11.45 20.89 23.61
CA HIS A 16 -12.48 21.12 24.64
C HIS A 16 -12.75 19.92 25.57
N ASN A 17 -11.71 19.12 25.85
CA ASN A 17 -11.79 17.93 26.69
C ASN A 17 -12.87 16.92 26.23
N GLY A 18 -13.05 16.77 24.92
CA GLY A 18 -13.91 15.73 24.38
C GLY A 18 -13.45 14.36 24.85
N VAL A 19 -14.37 13.56 25.39
CA VAL A 19 -14.07 12.23 25.91
C VAL A 19 -14.30 11.20 24.80
N TYR A 20 -13.25 10.48 24.43
CA TYR A 20 -13.33 9.40 23.45
C TYR A 20 -13.71 8.08 24.12
N ASP A 21 -14.70 7.39 23.55
CA ASP A 21 -15.08 6.00 23.86
C ASP A 21 -14.68 5.12 22.68
N GLU A 22 -13.69 4.25 22.92
CA GLU A 22 -13.14 3.34 21.90
C GLU A 22 -14.15 2.28 21.45
N VAL A 23 -15.02 1.80 22.33
CA VAL A 23 -16.01 0.76 21.98
C VAL A 23 -17.11 1.34 21.11
N ALA A 24 -17.57 2.54 21.46
CA ALA A 24 -18.62 3.23 20.72
C ALA A 24 -18.08 4.00 19.50
N HIS A 25 -16.76 4.15 19.35
CA HIS A 25 -16.12 5.03 18.37
C HIS A 25 -16.67 6.46 18.40
N THR A 26 -16.91 7.00 19.60
CA THR A 26 -17.49 8.35 19.73
C THR A 26 -16.64 9.28 20.57
N VAL A 27 -16.61 10.55 20.18
CA VAL A 27 -16.13 11.65 21.01
C VAL A 27 -17.33 12.41 21.56
N THR A 28 -17.40 12.54 22.87
CA THR A 28 -18.50 13.26 23.55
C THR A 28 -17.99 14.52 24.22
N TRP A 29 -18.70 15.64 23.99
CA TRP A 29 -18.52 16.89 24.73
C TRP A 29 -19.78 17.27 25.47
N VAL A 30 -19.59 17.75 26.69
CA VAL A 30 -20.59 18.49 27.46
C VAL A 30 -20.21 19.96 27.37
N VAL A 31 -21.04 20.78 26.74
CA VAL A 31 -20.76 22.20 26.46
C VAL A 31 -21.96 23.05 26.85
N ASP A 32 -21.69 24.19 27.48
CA ASP A 32 -22.67 25.23 27.72
C ASP A 32 -22.40 26.39 26.76
N ILE A 33 -23.39 26.72 25.94
CA ILE A 33 -23.30 27.72 24.87
C ILE A 33 -24.37 28.78 25.10
N GLY A 34 -23.95 30.05 25.14
CA GLY A 34 -24.84 31.19 25.26
C GLY A 34 -25.64 31.46 23.98
N ALA A 35 -26.79 32.13 24.11
CA ALA A 35 -27.62 32.51 22.97
C ALA A 35 -26.83 33.36 21.96
N GLY A 36 -26.86 32.95 20.68
CA GLY A 36 -26.15 33.63 19.60
C GLY A 36 -24.63 33.43 19.58
N SER A 37 -24.08 32.63 20.49
CA SER A 37 -22.65 32.26 20.49
C SER A 37 -22.38 31.04 19.61
N SER A 38 -21.11 30.84 19.24
CA SER A 38 -20.62 29.66 18.53
C SER A 38 -19.42 29.06 19.27
N LEU A 39 -19.22 27.75 19.11
CA LEU A 39 -18.10 27.02 19.67
C LEU A 39 -17.59 26.02 18.62
N ASP A 40 -16.29 26.08 18.34
CA ASP A 40 -15.65 25.17 17.39
C ASP A 40 -15.13 23.94 18.13
N LEU A 41 -15.70 22.78 17.83
CA LEU A 41 -15.23 21.49 18.32
C LEU A 41 -14.46 20.79 17.21
N THR A 42 -13.34 20.17 17.55
CA THR A 42 -12.44 19.52 16.60
C THR A 42 -12.12 18.12 17.06
N VAL A 43 -12.10 17.19 16.11
CA VAL A 43 -11.56 15.84 16.25
C VAL A 43 -10.43 15.68 15.24
N THR A 44 -9.33 15.12 15.70
CA THR A 44 -8.23 14.67 14.84
C THR A 44 -8.26 13.16 14.84
N ALA A 45 -8.32 12.58 13.64
CA ALA A 45 -8.28 11.15 13.42
C ALA A 45 -7.34 10.83 12.25
N VAL A 46 -6.86 9.59 12.20
CA VAL A 46 -6.07 9.03 11.10
C VAL A 46 -6.92 7.98 10.41
N ALA A 47 -7.01 8.02 9.09
CA ALA A 47 -7.64 6.93 8.34
C ALA A 47 -6.74 5.68 8.36
N ASP A 48 -7.29 4.55 8.79
CA ASP A 48 -6.63 3.24 8.76
C ASP A 48 -7.32 2.24 7.83
N GLU A 49 -8.48 2.58 7.27
CA GLU A 49 -9.16 1.83 6.22
C GLU A 49 -9.29 2.63 4.91
N TYR A 50 -9.60 1.89 3.85
CA TYR A 50 -9.82 2.41 2.52
C TYR A 50 -11.31 2.70 2.27
N GLY A 51 -11.59 3.57 1.28
CA GLY A 51 -12.96 3.86 0.87
C GLY A 51 -13.53 5.12 1.50
N VAL A 52 -14.85 5.15 1.68
CA VAL A 52 -15.56 6.32 2.22
C VAL A 52 -15.75 6.10 3.72
N LEU A 53 -15.09 6.94 4.51
CA LEU A 53 -15.14 6.92 5.97
C LEU A 53 -15.96 8.12 6.45
N THR A 54 -17.14 7.86 7.00
CA THR A 54 -18.05 8.94 7.41
C THR A 54 -17.80 9.33 8.87
N ASN A 55 -17.70 10.64 9.12
CA ASN A 55 -17.80 11.19 10.46
C ASN A 55 -19.17 11.85 10.66
N ASP A 56 -19.89 11.46 11.70
CA ASP A 56 -21.23 11.93 12.00
C ASP A 56 -21.28 12.68 13.33
N VAL A 57 -21.79 13.91 13.35
CA VAL A 57 -22.03 14.65 14.60
C VAL A 57 -23.51 14.75 14.90
N THR A 58 -23.87 14.50 16.16
CA THR A 58 -25.23 14.65 16.71
C THR A 58 -25.24 15.67 17.85
N VAL A 59 -26.17 16.63 17.76
CA VAL A 59 -26.44 17.63 18.80
C VAL A 59 -27.94 17.69 19.07
N GLY A 60 -28.38 17.07 20.16
CA GLY A 60 -29.80 16.92 20.46
C GLY A 60 -30.50 16.12 19.36
N ASP A 61 -31.44 16.76 18.66
CA ASP A 61 -32.22 16.19 17.55
C ASP A 61 -31.61 16.43 16.15
N LYS A 62 -30.46 17.12 16.07
CA LYS A 62 -29.83 17.49 14.80
C LYS A 62 -28.63 16.63 14.50
N ARG A 63 -28.38 16.41 13.21
CA ARG A 63 -27.23 15.65 12.69
C ARG A 63 -26.58 16.37 11.53
N ALA A 64 -25.27 16.20 11.39
CA ALA A 64 -24.50 16.55 10.22
C ALA A 64 -23.42 15.49 10.00
N SER A 65 -22.97 15.31 8.76
CA SER A 65 -21.95 14.32 8.43
C SER A 65 -20.97 14.88 7.41
N VAL A 66 -19.77 14.31 7.40
CA VAL A 66 -18.75 14.57 6.40
C VAL A 66 -18.01 13.28 6.08
N ASP A 67 -17.69 13.09 4.81
CA ASP A 67 -16.95 11.92 4.33
C ASP A 67 -15.47 12.24 4.16
N VAL A 68 -14.62 11.34 4.64
CA VAL A 68 -13.19 11.26 4.32
C VAL A 68 -13.03 10.12 3.34
N THR A 69 -12.54 10.39 2.14
CA THR A 69 -12.38 9.35 1.12
C THR A 69 -10.92 8.99 0.90
N VAL A 70 -10.60 7.71 1.04
CA VAL A 70 -9.25 7.15 0.93
C VAL A 70 -9.18 6.24 -0.30
N PRO A 71 -8.28 6.51 -1.28
CA PRO A 71 -8.14 5.67 -2.45
C PRO A 71 -7.53 4.31 -2.10
N GLU A 72 -7.95 3.26 -2.79
CA GLU A 72 -7.42 1.90 -2.60
C GLU A 72 -6.62 1.48 -3.83
N ILE A 73 -5.31 1.28 -3.66
CA ILE A 73 -4.43 0.83 -4.74
C ILE A 73 -4.08 -0.64 -4.54
N ILE A 74 -4.42 -1.47 -5.51
CA ILE A 74 -4.11 -2.90 -5.51
C ILE A 74 -2.93 -3.16 -6.46
N PRO A 75 -1.80 -3.68 -5.96
CA PRO A 75 -0.73 -4.18 -6.81
C PRO A 75 -1.01 -5.61 -7.29
N ALA A 76 -0.52 -5.94 -8.48
CA ALA A 76 -0.43 -7.28 -9.03
C ALA A 76 0.95 -7.46 -9.67
N LYS A 77 1.46 -8.69 -9.65
CA LYS A 77 2.77 -9.00 -10.19
C LYS A 77 2.82 -10.37 -10.83
N SER A 78 3.51 -10.47 -11.95
CA SER A 78 3.79 -11.73 -12.65
C SER A 78 5.21 -11.71 -13.22
N VAL A 79 5.64 -12.87 -13.73
CA VAL A 79 6.94 -13.07 -14.37
C VAL A 79 6.76 -13.78 -15.71
N ASP A 80 7.65 -13.50 -16.66
CA ASP A 80 7.65 -14.10 -17.98
C ASP A 80 8.21 -15.54 -17.99
N VAL A 81 9.19 -15.83 -17.12
CA VAL A 81 9.81 -17.15 -16.97
C VAL A 81 9.89 -17.57 -15.50
N GLU A 82 9.24 -18.67 -15.14
CA GLU A 82 9.23 -19.19 -13.75
C GLU A 82 10.49 -20.00 -13.40
N ASN A 83 11.18 -20.57 -14.41
CA ASN A 83 12.37 -21.41 -14.23
C ASN A 83 13.56 -20.94 -15.10
N PRO A 84 14.10 -19.73 -14.86
CA PRO A 84 15.27 -19.21 -15.56
C PRO A 84 16.53 -19.99 -15.17
N ASN A 85 17.52 -20.05 -16.06
CA ASN A 85 18.85 -20.52 -15.71
C ASN A 85 19.64 -19.41 -15.00
N PHE A 86 20.75 -19.81 -14.38
CA PHE A 86 21.72 -18.85 -13.86
C PHE A 86 22.22 -17.92 -14.98
N ASN A 87 22.26 -16.61 -14.70
CA ASN A 87 22.51 -15.51 -15.62
C ASN A 87 21.45 -15.22 -16.69
N ASP A 88 20.29 -15.87 -16.67
CA ASP A 88 19.20 -15.49 -17.58
C ASP A 88 18.58 -14.15 -17.15
N GLU A 89 18.15 -13.37 -18.14
CA GLU A 89 17.30 -12.20 -17.91
C GLU A 89 15.85 -12.63 -17.65
N ILE A 90 15.23 -11.98 -16.67
CA ILE A 90 13.86 -12.20 -16.21
C ILE A 90 13.13 -10.86 -16.32
N THR A 91 11.92 -10.87 -16.88
CA THR A 91 11.06 -9.67 -16.92
C THR A 91 9.84 -9.86 -16.04
N TYR A 92 9.76 -9.07 -14.97
CA TYR A 92 8.59 -8.96 -14.14
C TYR A 92 7.62 -7.93 -14.70
N THR A 93 6.33 -8.27 -14.70
CA THR A 93 5.24 -7.33 -15.00
C THR A 93 4.59 -6.90 -13.68
N VAL A 94 4.54 -5.60 -13.44
CA VAL A 94 3.96 -4.98 -12.25
C VAL A 94 2.76 -4.16 -12.69
N THR A 95 1.58 -4.42 -12.14
CA THR A 95 0.38 -3.63 -12.40
C THR A 95 -0.12 -3.03 -11.09
N VAL A 96 -0.46 -1.75 -11.09
CA VAL A 96 -1.11 -1.07 -9.96
C VAL A 96 -2.45 -0.52 -10.43
N THR A 97 -3.51 -0.80 -9.68
CA THR A 97 -4.88 -0.42 -10.03
C THR A 97 -5.50 0.37 -8.90
N ASN A 98 -6.07 1.54 -9.20
CA ASN A 98 -6.89 2.29 -8.25
C ASN A 98 -8.32 1.74 -8.25
N ASN A 99 -8.59 0.81 -7.35
CA ASN A 99 -9.94 0.27 -7.10
C ASN A 99 -10.77 1.17 -6.16
N GLY A 100 -10.18 2.27 -5.68
CA GLY A 100 -10.87 3.26 -4.86
C GLY A 100 -11.96 4.00 -5.61
N VAL A 101 -12.74 4.78 -4.85
CA VAL A 101 -13.85 5.58 -5.37
C VAL A 101 -13.45 7.02 -5.77
N VAL A 102 -12.18 7.38 -5.55
CA VAL A 102 -11.57 8.70 -5.82
C VAL A 102 -10.22 8.54 -6.49
N ASP A 103 -9.73 9.62 -7.09
CA ASP A 103 -8.39 9.69 -7.67
C ASP A 103 -7.32 9.56 -6.58
N ALA A 104 -6.26 8.83 -6.87
CA ALA A 104 -5.08 8.69 -6.03
C ALA A 104 -3.95 9.54 -6.59
N LYS A 105 -3.26 10.26 -5.72
CA LYS A 105 -2.17 11.18 -6.07
C LYS A 105 -0.90 10.80 -5.33
N GLN A 106 0.25 10.93 -6.00
CA GLN A 106 1.57 10.64 -5.44
C GLN A 106 1.65 9.25 -4.79
N VAL A 107 1.04 8.24 -5.42
CA VAL A 107 1.11 6.85 -4.99
C VAL A 107 2.54 6.36 -5.12
N VAL A 108 3.13 5.95 -4.01
CA VAL A 108 4.47 5.37 -3.97
C VAL A 108 4.38 3.86 -4.20
N VAL A 109 4.98 3.39 -5.28
CA VAL A 109 5.06 1.97 -5.65
C VAL A 109 6.52 1.53 -5.50
N ARG A 110 6.79 0.50 -4.70
CA ARG A 110 8.15 0.01 -4.42
C ARG A 110 8.31 -1.44 -4.85
N ASP A 111 9.21 -1.72 -5.79
CA ASP A 111 9.59 -3.05 -6.24
C ASP A 111 10.91 -3.47 -5.59
N VAL A 112 10.88 -4.44 -4.69
CA VAL A 112 12.07 -4.94 -3.97
C VAL A 112 12.51 -6.25 -4.60
N LEU A 113 13.66 -6.21 -5.28
CA LEU A 113 14.31 -7.39 -5.82
C LEU A 113 14.97 -8.16 -4.66
N GLY A 114 14.57 -9.42 -4.49
CA GLY A 114 15.16 -10.32 -3.50
C GLY A 114 16.64 -10.57 -3.77
N GLU A 115 17.33 -11.11 -2.77
CA GLU A 115 18.73 -11.53 -2.94
C GLU A 115 18.86 -12.53 -4.11
N GLY A 116 19.94 -12.41 -4.87
CA GLY A 116 20.15 -13.21 -6.08
C GLY A 116 19.50 -12.66 -7.35
N LEU A 117 18.71 -11.58 -7.28
CA LEU A 117 18.26 -10.83 -8.45
C LEU A 117 19.06 -9.54 -8.59
N LYS A 118 19.61 -9.30 -9.78
CA LYS A 118 20.32 -8.07 -10.12
C LYS A 118 19.50 -7.21 -11.06
N PHE A 119 19.23 -5.98 -10.66
CA PHE A 119 18.48 -5.03 -11.47
C PHE A 119 19.21 -4.69 -12.79
N VAL A 120 18.46 -4.64 -13.89
CA VAL A 120 18.95 -4.19 -15.21
C VAL A 120 18.29 -2.87 -15.60
N LYS A 121 16.96 -2.84 -15.60
CA LYS A 121 16.16 -1.66 -15.98
C LYS A 121 14.72 -1.78 -15.53
N ALA A 122 14.04 -0.65 -15.47
CA ALA A 122 12.60 -0.56 -15.35
C ALA A 122 12.01 0.37 -16.42
N THR A 123 10.71 0.25 -16.68
CA THR A 123 9.97 1.23 -17.50
C THR A 123 9.32 2.32 -16.65
N GLY A 124 9.00 3.46 -17.26
CA GLY A 124 8.42 4.61 -16.56
C GLY A 124 9.49 5.51 -15.94
N GLU A 125 9.06 6.51 -15.18
CA GLU A 125 9.94 7.37 -14.38
C GLU A 125 10.18 6.70 -13.02
N TYR A 126 11.41 6.28 -12.76
CA TYR A 126 11.76 5.55 -11.55
C TYR A 126 13.07 6.03 -10.92
N THR A 127 13.24 5.72 -9.64
CA THR A 127 14.53 5.70 -8.97
C THR A 127 14.89 4.26 -8.60
N PHE A 128 16.18 3.96 -8.55
CA PHE A 128 16.69 2.68 -8.07
C PHE A 128 17.68 2.91 -6.93
N ASP A 129 17.45 2.21 -5.82
CA ASP A 129 18.35 2.16 -4.68
C ASP A 129 19.05 0.80 -4.66
N GLU A 130 20.36 0.81 -4.85
CA GLU A 130 21.21 -0.39 -4.91
C GLU A 130 21.32 -1.11 -3.55
N ASP A 131 21.34 -0.37 -2.44
CA ASP A 131 21.53 -0.94 -1.10
C ASP A 131 20.29 -1.75 -0.70
N SER A 132 19.11 -1.19 -0.96
CA SER A 132 17.83 -1.85 -0.69
C SER A 132 17.28 -2.67 -1.87
N ARG A 133 17.96 -2.66 -3.03
CA ARG A 133 17.52 -3.30 -4.28
C ARG A 133 16.08 -2.92 -4.66
N THR A 134 15.75 -1.66 -4.48
CA THR A 134 14.37 -1.18 -4.61
C THR A 134 14.21 -0.24 -5.80
N VAL A 135 13.31 -0.58 -6.73
CA VAL A 135 12.81 0.34 -7.76
C VAL A 135 11.61 1.09 -7.18
N THR A 136 11.57 2.41 -7.29
CA THR A 136 10.45 3.22 -6.81
C THR A 136 9.85 4.06 -7.92
N TRP A 137 8.52 4.01 -8.05
CA TRP A 137 7.73 4.94 -8.88
C TRP A 137 6.84 5.79 -7.99
N ILE A 138 6.57 7.02 -8.45
CA ILE A 138 5.55 7.91 -7.87
C ILE A 138 4.55 8.22 -8.99
N VAL A 139 3.29 7.81 -8.79
CA VAL A 139 2.27 7.87 -9.84
C VAL A 139 0.97 8.48 -9.35
N ASP A 140 0.27 9.12 -10.26
CA ASP A 140 -1.13 9.48 -10.08
C ASP A 140 -1.99 8.45 -10.80
N LEU A 141 -3.10 8.04 -10.19
CA LEU A 141 -4.06 7.09 -10.76
C LEU A 141 -5.47 7.66 -10.58
N ALA A 142 -6.15 7.97 -11.68
CA ALA A 142 -7.57 8.30 -11.63
C ALA A 142 -8.40 7.12 -11.08
N LYS A 143 -9.62 7.40 -10.62
CA LYS A 143 -10.55 6.35 -10.19
C LYS A 143 -10.70 5.26 -11.26
N GLY A 144 -10.42 4.01 -10.91
CA GLY A 144 -10.49 2.85 -11.80
C GLY A 144 -9.33 2.71 -12.79
N GLU A 145 -8.35 3.62 -12.77
CA GLU A 145 -7.18 3.55 -13.64
C GLU A 145 -6.24 2.42 -13.21
N SER A 146 -5.56 1.82 -14.19
CA SER A 146 -4.42 0.92 -13.95
C SER A 146 -3.20 1.41 -14.71
N GLN A 147 -2.02 1.27 -14.11
CA GLN A 147 -0.74 1.45 -14.78
C GLN A 147 0.11 0.19 -14.67
N THR A 148 0.88 -0.10 -15.72
CA THR A 148 1.73 -1.28 -15.80
C THR A 148 3.18 -0.88 -16.05
N PHE A 149 4.09 -1.46 -15.27
CA PHE A 149 5.53 -1.32 -15.36
C PHE A 149 6.18 -2.68 -15.62
N TYR A 150 7.35 -2.65 -16.25
CA TYR A 150 8.19 -3.83 -16.44
C TYR A 150 9.51 -3.61 -15.71
N VAL A 151 9.97 -4.64 -15.01
CA VAL A 151 11.27 -4.68 -14.32
C VAL A 151 12.06 -5.84 -14.89
N THR A 152 13.22 -5.56 -15.49
CA THR A 152 14.15 -6.59 -15.96
C THR A 152 15.26 -6.78 -14.93
N ALA A 153 15.53 -8.04 -14.60
CA ALA A 153 16.60 -8.44 -13.69
C ALA A 153 17.36 -9.66 -14.22
N VAL A 154 18.57 -9.91 -13.72
CA VAL A 154 19.36 -11.12 -13.99
C VAL A 154 19.36 -12.03 -12.76
N ALA A 155 19.20 -13.33 -12.95
CA ALA A 155 19.37 -14.33 -11.90
C ALA A 155 20.85 -14.61 -11.61
N GLU A 156 21.36 -14.13 -10.48
CA GLU A 156 22.74 -14.35 -10.01
C GLU A 156 22.83 -15.32 -8.81
N ALA A 157 21.75 -16.06 -8.50
CA ALA A 157 21.76 -17.12 -7.49
C ALA A 157 20.88 -18.32 -7.91
N TYR A 158 21.18 -19.49 -7.33
CA TYR A 158 20.36 -20.69 -7.46
C TYR A 158 19.21 -20.70 -6.43
N GLY A 159 18.17 -21.50 -6.68
CA GLY A 159 17.03 -21.67 -5.78
C GLY A 159 15.88 -20.71 -6.05
N VAL A 160 15.05 -20.48 -5.04
CA VAL A 160 13.84 -19.64 -5.15
C VAL A 160 14.21 -18.18 -4.95
N LEU A 161 14.00 -17.36 -5.97
CA LEU A 161 14.23 -15.93 -5.94
C LEU A 161 12.89 -15.20 -5.98
N SER A 162 12.63 -14.32 -5.02
CA SER A 162 11.38 -13.56 -4.92
C SER A 162 11.58 -12.11 -5.37
N ASN A 163 10.60 -11.56 -6.07
CA ASN A 163 10.50 -10.13 -6.31
C ASN A 163 9.14 -9.63 -5.80
N ASN A 164 9.14 -8.61 -4.95
CA ASN A 164 7.96 -8.15 -4.20
C ASN A 164 7.66 -6.69 -4.53
N VAL A 165 6.43 -6.39 -4.95
CA VAL A 165 5.95 -5.00 -5.11
C VAL A 165 5.09 -4.61 -3.91
N PHE A 166 5.28 -3.39 -3.42
CA PHE A 166 4.54 -2.81 -2.29
C PHE A 166 3.86 -1.50 -2.70
N VAL A 167 2.60 -1.34 -2.29
CA VAL A 167 1.86 -0.08 -2.36
C VAL A 167 1.12 0.13 -1.05
N GLY A 168 1.55 1.09 -0.25
CA GLY A 168 1.05 1.24 1.13
C GLY A 168 1.29 -0.03 1.95
N ASP A 169 0.20 -0.63 2.43
CA ASP A 169 0.18 -1.89 3.17
C ASP A 169 0.03 -3.15 2.29
N LYS A 170 -0.21 -2.99 0.98
CA LYS A 170 -0.45 -4.11 0.07
C LYS A 170 0.84 -4.59 -0.58
N ILE A 171 0.90 -5.90 -0.79
CA ILE A 171 2.02 -6.59 -1.42
C ILE A 171 1.51 -7.51 -2.54
N ALA A 172 2.25 -7.57 -3.64
CA ALA A 172 2.16 -8.65 -4.60
C ALA A 172 3.57 -9.20 -4.90
N SER A 173 3.66 -10.50 -5.16
CA SER A 173 4.94 -11.20 -5.29
C SER A 173 4.95 -12.07 -6.52
N ALA A 174 6.10 -12.14 -7.19
CA ALA A 174 6.39 -13.16 -8.18
C ALA A 174 7.68 -13.87 -7.76
N VAL A 175 7.72 -15.18 -7.97
CA VAL A 175 8.88 -16.02 -7.64
C VAL A 175 9.38 -16.73 -8.90
N VAL A 176 10.67 -16.97 -8.95
CA VAL A 176 11.32 -17.82 -9.95
C VAL A 176 12.17 -18.87 -9.25
N THR A 177 12.37 -20.02 -9.88
CA THR A 177 13.23 -21.09 -9.36
C THR A 177 14.39 -21.35 -10.33
N VAL A 178 15.60 -21.01 -9.90
CA VAL A 178 16.82 -21.24 -10.68
C VAL A 178 17.39 -22.62 -10.34
N PRO A 179 17.48 -23.56 -11.30
CA PRO A 179 17.90 -24.92 -11.02
C PRO A 179 19.39 -25.00 -10.68
N GLU A 180 19.72 -25.70 -9.59
CA GLU A 180 21.10 -26.02 -9.24
C GLU A 180 21.55 -27.30 -9.96
N ILE A 181 22.68 -27.23 -10.67
CA ILE A 181 23.27 -28.39 -11.34
C ILE A 181 24.44 -28.91 -10.49
N ILE A 182 24.24 -30.07 -9.84
CA ILE A 182 25.28 -30.75 -9.06
C ILE A 182 25.96 -31.81 -9.95
N PRO A 183 27.20 -31.61 -10.42
CA PRO A 183 27.91 -32.61 -11.21
C PRO A 183 28.28 -33.82 -10.35
N ALA A 184 27.93 -35.02 -10.80
CA ALA A 184 28.40 -36.28 -10.23
C ALA A 184 29.45 -36.91 -11.16
N LYS A 185 30.54 -37.43 -10.58
CA LYS A 185 31.56 -38.19 -11.31
C LYS A 185 31.80 -39.51 -10.59
N SER A 186 31.58 -40.63 -11.29
CA SER A 186 31.99 -41.96 -10.84
C SER A 186 33.24 -42.40 -11.62
N VAL A 187 33.98 -43.35 -11.05
CA VAL A 187 35.04 -44.11 -11.72
C VAL A 187 34.62 -45.57 -11.63
N ASP A 188 34.48 -46.23 -12.78
CA ASP A 188 34.36 -47.68 -12.82
C ASP A 188 35.76 -48.29 -12.76
N VAL A 189 35.94 -49.26 -11.88
CA VAL A 189 37.17 -50.05 -11.77
C VAL A 189 36.86 -51.43 -12.36
N GLU A 190 37.55 -51.79 -13.44
CA GLU A 190 37.53 -53.15 -14.02
C GLU A 190 38.30 -54.16 -13.16
#